data_AF-A0A0A1CSM6-F1
#
_entry.id   AF-A0A0A1CSM6-F1
#
_cell.length_a   1.000
_cell.length_b   1.000
_cell.length_c   1.000
_cell.angle_alpha   90.00
_cell.angle_beta   90.00
_cell.angle_gamma   90.00
#
_symmetry.space_group_name_H-M   'P 1'
#
loop_
_entity.id
_entity.type
_entity.pdbx_description
1 polymer ?
#
loop_
_entity_poly.entity_id
_entity_poly.type
_entity_poly.pdbx_seq_one_letter_code
_entity_poly.pdbx_strand_id
1 'polypeptide(L)'
;MLEWINDFGWIIWLTVFLLLAVAEMLTLNLYFILMSVGALASLVAFLFGAELWLQIVIFCVVALATTVLIRPLALAHLHRGPADQLSNVDRLIGHKAVVLETVGMGGGLVKIGGDIWTARISGGSELPVGAAVEVSAIDGATAIVSGPSAHKPAGTATTTA
;
A
#
# COMPACT_ATOMS: atom_id res chain seq x y z
N MET A 1 16.05 48.00 9.78
CA MET A 1 16.52 46.68 9.28
C MET A 1 15.40 45.64 9.31
N LEU A 2 14.62 45.54 10.40
CA LEU A 2 13.48 44.61 10.51
C LEU A 2 12.24 45.00 9.69
N GLU A 3 12.03 46.29 9.38
CA GLU A 3 10.89 46.74 8.56
C GLU A 3 10.95 46.19 7.13
N TRP A 4 12.15 46.12 6.54
CA TRP A 4 12.37 45.48 5.24
C TRP A 4 11.95 43.99 5.25
N ILE A 5 12.27 43.26 6.32
CA ILE A 5 11.84 41.86 6.47
C ILE A 5 10.32 41.76 6.56
N ASN A 6 9.66 42.74 7.17
CA ASN A 6 8.21 42.78 7.24
C ASN A 6 7.61 43.10 5.87
N ASP A 7 8.15 44.07 5.12
CA ASP A 7 7.66 44.39 3.77
C ASP A 7 7.83 43.23 2.77
N PHE A 8 8.91 42.46 2.91
CA PHE A 8 9.22 41.30 2.06
C PHE A 8 8.86 39.95 2.68
N GLY A 9 8.04 39.93 3.75
CA GLY A 9 7.66 38.70 4.46
C GLY A 9 7.04 37.65 3.53
N TRP A 10 6.27 38.09 2.54
CA TRP A 10 5.68 37.20 1.53
C TRP A 10 6.72 36.46 0.69
N ILE A 11 7.83 37.11 0.32
CA ILE A 11 8.92 36.51 -0.47
C ILE A 11 9.61 35.43 0.36
N ILE A 12 9.85 35.69 1.64
CA ILE A 12 10.52 34.74 2.54
C ILE A 12 9.70 33.46 2.64
N TRP A 13 8.40 33.57 2.94
CA TRP A 13 7.54 32.39 3.10
C TRP A 13 7.34 31.63 1.78
N LEU A 14 7.22 32.32 0.65
CA LEU A 14 7.18 31.67 -0.67
C LEU A 14 8.48 30.94 -1.00
N THR A 15 9.63 31.54 -0.68
CA THR A 15 10.94 30.94 -0.91
C THR A 15 11.10 29.69 -0.05
N VAL A 16 10.71 29.75 1.23
CA VAL A 16 10.72 28.58 2.13
C VAL A 16 9.80 27.49 1.58
N PHE A 17 8.57 27.82 1.18
CA PHE A 17 7.64 26.86 0.57
C PHE A 17 8.26 26.15 -0.65
N LEU A 18 8.84 26.92 -1.57
CA LEU A 18 9.43 26.38 -2.79
C LEU A 18 10.67 25.53 -2.52
N LEU A 19 11.57 25.97 -1.63
CA LEU A 19 12.74 25.20 -1.24
C LEU A 19 12.36 23.86 -0.61
N LEU A 20 11.33 23.85 0.23
CA LEU A 20 10.81 22.62 0.82
C LEU A 20 10.19 21.70 -0.24
N ALA A 21 9.44 22.24 -1.20
CA ALA A 21 8.90 21.45 -2.31
C ALA A 21 10.00 20.84 -3.20
N VAL A 22 11.09 21.56 -3.45
CA VAL A 22 12.24 21.04 -4.21
C VAL A 22 13.00 19.97 -3.40
N ALA A 23 13.22 20.20 -2.11
CA ALA A 23 13.85 19.22 -1.22
C ALA A 23 13.04 17.92 -1.14
N GLU A 24 11.71 18.03 -1.17
CA GLU A 24 10.82 16.86 -1.26
C GLU A 24 11.09 16.03 -2.51
N MET A 25 11.18 16.66 -3.69
CA MET A 25 11.41 15.95 -4.95
C MET A 25 12.75 15.21 -4.99
N LEU A 26 13.72 15.62 -4.17
CA LEU A 26 15.01 14.94 -4.03
C LEU A 26 14.96 13.78 -3.01
N THR A 27 14.07 13.85 -2.02
CA THR A 27 14.05 12.92 -0.87
C THR A 27 12.92 11.90 -0.91
N LEU A 28 11.83 12.17 -1.65
CA LEU A 28 10.64 11.32 -1.79
C LEU A 28 10.05 10.84 -0.45
N ASN A 29 10.14 11.65 0.61
CA ASN A 29 9.87 11.22 1.99
C ASN A 29 8.60 11.84 2.61
N LEU A 30 7.87 12.67 1.87
CA LEU A 30 6.68 13.47 2.22
C LEU A 30 6.86 14.48 3.37
N TYR A 31 7.93 14.45 4.15
CA TYR A 31 8.11 15.37 5.27
C TYR A 31 8.24 16.84 4.84
N PHE A 32 8.93 17.10 3.72
CA PHE A 32 9.20 18.47 3.31
C PHE A 32 7.94 19.11 2.74
N ILE A 33 7.10 18.36 2.02
CA ILE A 33 5.81 18.88 1.54
C ILE A 33 4.82 19.16 2.68
N LEU A 34 4.83 18.34 3.75
CA LEU A 34 3.97 18.59 4.91
C LEU A 34 4.40 19.84 5.67
N MET A 35 5.71 20.08 5.76
CA MET A 35 6.24 21.30 6.36
C MET A 35 6.01 22.54 5.49
N SER A 36 5.97 22.40 4.16
CA SER A 36 5.69 23.51 3.25
C SER A 36 4.26 24.05 3.43
N VAL A 37 3.29 23.22 3.81
CA VAL A 37 1.93 23.66 4.20
C VAL A 37 1.98 24.66 5.37
N GLY A 38 2.88 24.45 6.34
CA GLY A 38 3.11 25.41 7.42
C GLY A 38 3.64 26.76 6.92
N ALA A 39 4.54 26.75 5.92
CA ALA A 39 5.05 27.97 5.29
C ALA A 39 3.94 28.72 4.55
N LEU A 40 3.04 27.99 3.88
CA LEU A 40 1.88 28.55 3.22
C LEU A 40 0.89 29.17 4.21
N ALA A 41 0.62 28.51 5.34
CA ALA A 41 -0.23 29.07 6.39
C ALA A 41 0.34 30.36 6.98
N SER A 42 1.67 30.45 7.09
CA SER A 42 2.37 31.63 7.59
C SER A 42 2.37 32.78 6.57
N LEU A 43 2.46 32.47 5.28
CA LEU A 43 2.23 33.42 4.19
C LEU A 43 0.81 33.99 4.27
N VAL A 44 -0.20 33.14 4.49
CA VAL A 44 -1.58 33.60 4.66
C VAL A 44 -1.69 34.51 5.88
N ALA A 45 -1.11 34.14 7.02
CA ALA A 45 -1.09 34.99 8.21
C ALA A 45 -0.44 36.37 7.94
N PHE A 46 0.66 36.40 7.18
CA PHE A 46 1.30 37.62 6.74
C PHE A 46 0.35 38.52 5.93
N LEU A 47 -0.43 37.94 5.00
CA LEU A 47 -1.41 38.70 4.20
C LEU A 47 -2.53 39.32 5.06
N PHE A 48 -2.80 38.75 6.24
CA PHE A 48 -3.73 39.31 7.23
C PHE A 48 -3.07 40.34 8.18
N GLY A 49 -1.81 40.69 7.95
CA GLY A 49 -1.09 41.67 8.77
C GLY A 49 -0.59 41.12 10.11
N ALA A 50 -0.45 39.80 10.25
CA ALA A 50 0.13 39.19 11.44
C ALA A 50 1.59 39.62 11.63
N GLU A 51 2.00 39.84 12.88
CA GLU A 51 3.39 40.14 13.21
C GLU A 51 4.31 38.92 12.99
N LEU A 52 5.60 39.17 12.76
CA LEU A 52 6.58 38.14 12.40
C LEU A 52 6.67 36.99 13.43
N TRP A 53 6.59 37.29 14.73
CA TRP A 53 6.62 36.26 15.76
C TRP A 53 5.40 35.33 15.68
N LEU A 54 4.22 35.88 15.35
CA LEU A 54 2.99 35.12 15.23
C LEU A 54 3.04 34.22 13.99
N GLN A 55 3.61 34.71 12.88
CA GLN A 55 3.84 33.90 11.68
C GLN A 55 4.73 32.68 11.99
N ILE A 56 5.81 32.85 12.74
CA ILE A 56 6.69 31.74 13.13
C ILE A 56 5.95 30.73 14.01
N VAL A 57 5.12 31.19 14.95
CA VAL A 57 4.32 30.29 15.79
C VAL A 57 3.32 29.50 14.93
N ILE A 58 2.64 30.17 13.99
CA ILE A 58 1.70 29.52 13.06
C ILE A 58 2.43 28.49 12.20
N PHE A 59 3.60 28.82 11.65
CA PHE A 59 4.45 27.89 10.91
C PHE A 59 4.69 26.61 11.69
N CYS A 60 5.23 26.76 12.90
CA CYS A 60 5.59 25.63 13.76
C CYS A 60 4.37 24.78 14.11
N VAL A 61 3.26 25.40 14.53
CA VAL A 61 2.04 24.69 14.93
C VAL A 61 1.43 23.96 13.74
N VAL A 62 1.29 24.62 12.59
CA VAL A 62 0.68 24.03 11.39
C VAL A 62 1.58 22.94 10.81
N ALA A 63 2.89 23.14 10.74
CA ALA A 63 3.82 22.12 10.26
C ALA A 63 3.79 20.88 11.16
N LEU A 64 3.80 21.06 12.48
CA LEU A 64 3.78 19.94 13.42
C LEU A 64 2.43 19.21 13.39
N ALA A 65 1.31 19.95 13.39
CA ALA A 65 -0.02 19.38 13.30
C ALA A 65 -0.22 18.61 11.99
N THR A 66 0.16 19.20 10.86
CA THR A 66 0.08 18.58 9.54
C THR A 66 0.94 17.32 9.48
N THR A 67 2.16 17.36 10.00
CA THR A 67 3.05 16.20 10.04
C THR A 67 2.47 15.08 10.91
N VAL A 68 1.98 15.39 12.11
CA VAL A 68 1.44 14.38 13.04
C VAL A 68 0.11 13.80 12.55
N LEU A 69 -0.77 14.60 11.95
CA LEU A 69 -2.08 14.18 11.47
C LEU A 69 -2.04 13.48 10.11
N ILE A 70 -1.23 13.98 9.18
CA ILE A 70 -1.15 13.42 7.83
C ILE A 70 -0.23 12.19 7.80
N ARG A 71 0.81 12.09 8.64
CA ARG A 71 1.67 10.90 8.69
C ARG A 71 0.91 9.57 8.86
N PRO A 72 0.00 9.38 9.83
CA PRO A 72 -0.75 8.13 9.95
C PRO A 72 -1.67 7.91 8.75
N LEU A 73 -2.21 8.96 8.15
CA LEU A 73 -3.08 8.86 6.97
C LEU A 73 -2.28 8.50 5.71
N ALA A 74 -1.17 9.19 5.45
CA ALA A 74 -0.28 8.93 4.33
C ALA A 74 0.34 7.54 4.42
N LEU A 75 0.79 7.11 5.61
CA LEU A 75 1.23 5.73 5.83
C LEU A 75 0.07 4.73 5.68
N ALA A 76 -1.14 5.03 6.18
CA ALA A 76 -2.28 4.12 6.01
C ALA A 76 -2.75 4.02 4.55
N HIS A 77 -2.67 5.11 3.77
CA HIS A 77 -3.03 5.15 2.36
C HIS A 77 -1.92 4.56 1.47
N LEU A 78 -0.65 4.76 1.81
CA LEU A 78 0.49 4.18 1.10
C LEU A 78 0.65 2.69 1.40
N HIS A 79 0.41 2.25 2.65
CA HIS A 79 0.29 0.83 3.00
C HIS A 79 -1.02 0.18 2.52
N ARG A 80 -1.98 0.96 2.02
CA ARG A 80 -3.18 0.44 1.34
C ARG A 80 -2.93 0.07 -0.12
N GLY A 81 -1.75 0.29 -0.67
CA GLY A 81 -1.22 -0.52 -1.78
C GLY A 81 -0.03 -1.35 -1.29
N PRO A 82 0.28 -2.55 -1.84
CA PRO A 82 -0.49 -3.55 -2.57
C PRO A 82 -1.25 -4.58 -1.69
N ALA A 83 -1.64 -4.25 -0.46
CA ALA A 83 -2.39 -5.17 0.40
C ALA A 83 -3.80 -5.54 -0.14
N ASP A 84 -4.37 -4.71 -1.01
CA ASP A 84 -5.67 -4.98 -1.65
C ASP A 84 -5.56 -6.03 -2.78
N GLN A 85 -4.36 -6.26 -3.31
CA GLN A 85 -4.09 -7.45 -4.11
C GLN A 85 -4.07 -8.69 -3.24
N LEU A 86 -3.41 -8.65 -2.07
CA LEU A 86 -3.44 -9.76 -1.10
C LEU A 86 -4.88 -10.10 -0.66
N SER A 87 -5.74 -9.10 -0.41
CA SER A 87 -7.14 -9.39 -0.04
C SER A 87 -7.97 -10.03 -1.17
N ASN A 88 -7.66 -9.77 -2.44
CA ASN A 88 -8.32 -10.46 -3.57
C ASN A 88 -7.68 -11.82 -3.85
N VAL A 89 -6.36 -11.91 -3.72
CA VAL A 89 -5.56 -13.13 -3.83
C VAL A 89 -5.95 -14.13 -2.74
N ASP A 90 -6.22 -13.68 -1.51
CA ASP A 90 -6.72 -14.52 -0.43
C ASP A 90 -8.11 -15.10 -0.75
N ARG A 91 -8.92 -14.44 -1.61
CA ARG A 91 -10.19 -15.02 -2.10
C ARG A 91 -9.97 -16.15 -3.10
N LEU A 92 -8.79 -16.23 -3.74
CA LEU A 92 -8.41 -17.34 -4.60
C LEU A 92 -8.00 -18.58 -3.78
N ILE A 93 -7.73 -18.45 -2.48
CA ILE A 93 -7.47 -19.60 -1.60
C ILE A 93 -8.75 -20.43 -1.48
N GLY A 94 -8.66 -21.74 -1.72
CA GLY A 94 -9.80 -22.65 -1.82
C GLY A 94 -10.54 -22.64 -3.16
N HIS A 95 -10.13 -21.80 -4.13
CA HIS A 95 -10.67 -21.91 -5.48
C HIS A 95 -10.04 -23.08 -6.24
N LYS A 96 -10.86 -23.69 -7.10
CA LYS A 96 -10.41 -24.70 -8.06
C LYS A 96 -9.61 -24.02 -9.16
N ALA A 97 -8.45 -24.57 -9.46
CA ALA A 97 -7.59 -24.19 -10.55
C ALA A 97 -7.41 -25.36 -11.52
N VAL A 98 -7.07 -25.06 -12.77
CA VAL A 98 -6.74 -26.07 -13.78
C VAL A 98 -5.29 -25.90 -14.19
N VAL A 99 -4.51 -26.96 -14.13
CA VAL A 99 -3.11 -26.94 -14.55
C VAL A 99 -3.03 -26.70 -16.06
N LEU A 100 -2.31 -25.66 -16.48
CA LEU A 100 -2.03 -25.36 -17.90
C LEU A 100 -0.65 -25.86 -18.30
N GLU A 101 0.31 -25.80 -17.40
CA GLU A 101 1.66 -26.32 -17.56
C GLU A 101 2.01 -27.15 -16.33
N THR A 102 2.64 -28.30 -16.53
CA THR A 102 2.96 -29.25 -15.45
C THR A 102 3.55 -28.53 -14.24
N VAL A 103 2.89 -28.63 -13.09
CA VAL A 103 3.34 -27.95 -11.86
C VAL A 103 4.16 -28.93 -11.03
N GLY A 104 5.46 -28.64 -10.91
CA GLY A 104 6.38 -29.35 -10.03
C GLY A 104 6.96 -28.45 -8.94
N MET A 105 8.07 -28.89 -8.33
CA MET A 105 8.85 -28.04 -7.41
C MET A 105 9.51 -26.84 -8.13
N GLY A 106 9.79 -26.99 -9.43
CA GLY A 106 10.38 -25.93 -10.27
C GLY A 106 9.40 -24.83 -10.69
N GLY A 107 8.12 -24.96 -10.37
CA GLY A 107 7.06 -24.06 -10.84
C GLY A 107 6.23 -24.66 -11.99
N GLY A 108 5.21 -23.93 -12.40
CA GLY A 108 4.32 -24.24 -13.51
C GLY A 108 3.24 -23.17 -13.63
N LEU A 109 2.22 -23.41 -14.46
CA LEU A 109 1.13 -22.46 -14.71
C LEU A 109 -0.22 -23.12 -14.44
N VAL A 110 -1.10 -22.39 -13.76
CA VAL A 110 -2.47 -22.81 -13.49
C VAL A 110 -3.43 -21.69 -13.89
N LYS A 111 -4.66 -22.08 -14.25
CA LYS A 111 -5.76 -21.16 -14.50
C LYS A 111 -6.68 -21.12 -13.29
N ILE A 112 -6.81 -19.96 -12.64
CA ILE A 112 -7.68 -19.74 -11.47
C ILE A 112 -8.73 -18.70 -11.87
N GLY A 113 -10.01 -19.05 -11.83
CA GLY A 113 -11.11 -18.09 -12.06
C GLY A 113 -11.15 -17.41 -13.45
N GLY A 114 -10.28 -17.79 -14.39
CA GLY A 114 -10.17 -17.15 -15.70
C GLY A 114 -8.75 -16.67 -16.02
N ASP A 115 -7.96 -16.38 -14.99
CA ASP A 115 -6.62 -15.80 -15.10
C ASP A 115 -5.52 -16.86 -14.97
N ILE A 116 -4.37 -16.61 -15.61
CA ILE A 116 -3.19 -17.49 -15.58
C ILE A 116 -2.26 -17.04 -14.45
N TRP A 117 -1.95 -17.97 -13.55
CA TRP A 117 -1.10 -17.76 -12.39
C TRP A 117 0.08 -18.73 -12.40
N THR A 118 1.25 -18.28 -11.94
CA THR A 118 2.36 -19.17 -11.63
C THR A 118 1.97 -20.04 -10.43
N ALA A 119 2.28 -21.32 -10.48
CA ALA A 119 1.98 -22.24 -9.40
C ALA A 119 3.18 -23.08 -9.00
N ARG A 120 3.17 -23.52 -7.75
CA ARG A 120 4.11 -24.50 -7.19
C ARG A 120 3.35 -25.52 -6.36
N ILE A 121 3.83 -26.76 -6.34
CA ILE A 121 3.26 -27.80 -5.49
C ILE A 121 3.76 -27.67 -4.04
N SER A 122 2.87 -27.79 -3.07
CA SER A 122 3.21 -27.80 -1.62
C SER A 122 3.88 -29.12 -1.19
N GLY A 123 3.61 -30.22 -1.89
CA GLY A 123 4.21 -31.53 -1.70
C GLY A 123 3.51 -32.61 -2.52
N GLY A 124 4.25 -33.67 -2.89
CA GLY A 124 3.73 -34.79 -3.68
C GLY A 124 4.38 -34.94 -5.06
N SER A 125 3.72 -35.67 -5.95
CA SER A 125 4.16 -35.89 -7.34
C SER A 125 3.71 -34.73 -8.23
N GLU A 126 4.45 -34.46 -9.30
CA GLU A 126 4.14 -33.40 -10.27
C GLU A 126 2.70 -33.50 -10.78
N LEU A 127 2.05 -32.34 -10.93
CA LEU A 127 0.67 -32.24 -11.38
C LEU A 127 0.65 -32.07 -12.90
N PRO A 128 0.08 -33.03 -13.66
CA PRO A 128 0.08 -32.95 -15.12
C PRO A 128 -0.87 -31.87 -15.64
N VAL A 129 -0.62 -31.42 -16.87
CA VAL A 129 -1.51 -30.49 -17.59
C VAL A 129 -2.94 -31.03 -17.64
N GLY A 130 -3.90 -30.15 -17.37
CA GLY A 130 -5.33 -30.46 -17.32
C GLY A 130 -5.84 -30.97 -15.97
N ALA A 131 -4.95 -31.21 -14.98
CA ALA A 131 -5.38 -31.62 -13.65
C ALA A 131 -6.15 -30.50 -12.94
N ALA A 132 -7.26 -30.86 -12.28
CA ALA A 132 -7.97 -29.97 -11.38
C ALA A 132 -7.29 -29.97 -10.02
N VAL A 133 -6.88 -28.79 -9.55
CA VAL A 133 -6.14 -28.60 -8.30
C VAL A 133 -6.83 -27.54 -7.45
N GLU A 134 -6.49 -27.50 -6.17
CA GLU A 134 -7.03 -26.51 -5.24
C GLU A 134 -5.89 -25.63 -4.73
N VAL A 135 -6.14 -24.31 -4.68
CA VAL A 135 -5.16 -23.35 -4.16
C VAL A 135 -5.16 -23.44 -2.64
N SER A 136 -4.07 -23.94 -2.06
CA SER A 136 -3.90 -24.04 -0.61
C SER A 136 -3.38 -22.76 0.03
N ALA A 137 -2.55 -22.01 -0.70
CA ALA A 137 -2.00 -20.72 -0.25
C ALA A 137 -1.51 -19.94 -1.47
N ILE A 138 -1.23 -18.64 -1.31
CA ILE A 138 -0.57 -17.84 -2.33
C ILE A 138 0.63 -17.14 -1.70
N ASP A 139 1.79 -17.27 -2.35
CA ASP A 139 3.05 -16.62 -1.98
C ASP A 139 3.42 -15.59 -3.06
N GLY A 140 3.03 -14.34 -2.82
CA GLY A 140 3.18 -13.23 -3.77
C GLY A 140 2.41 -13.49 -5.07
N ALA A 141 3.14 -13.66 -6.18
CA ALA A 141 2.58 -13.97 -7.50
C ALA A 141 2.53 -15.48 -7.81
N THR A 142 2.85 -16.35 -6.83
CA THR A 142 2.88 -17.81 -7.00
C THR A 142 1.81 -18.48 -6.17
N ALA A 143 0.86 -19.16 -6.81
CA ALA A 143 -0.15 -19.98 -6.16
C ALA A 143 0.45 -21.31 -5.70
N ILE A 144 0.35 -21.60 -4.40
CA ILE A 144 0.67 -22.92 -3.86
C ILE A 144 -0.56 -23.81 -4.02
N VAL A 145 -0.43 -24.82 -4.87
CA VAL A 145 -1.53 -25.73 -5.19
C VAL A 145 -1.28 -27.11 -4.61
N SER A 146 -2.36 -27.75 -4.18
CA SER A 146 -2.36 -29.14 -3.72
C SER A 146 -3.23 -29.96 -4.67
N GLY A 147 -2.88 -31.24 -4.84
CA GLY A 147 -3.76 -32.19 -5.54
C GLY A 147 -5.16 -32.17 -4.91
N PRO A 148 -6.20 -32.52 -5.67
CA PRO A 148 -7.58 -32.38 -5.23
C PRO A 148 -7.73 -33.09 -3.88
N SER A 149 -8.02 -32.30 -2.85
CA SER A 149 -8.34 -32.79 -1.51
C SER A 149 -9.35 -33.91 -1.69
N ALA A 150 -8.95 -35.14 -1.41
CA ALA A 150 -9.87 -36.25 -1.36
C ALA A 150 -10.91 -35.88 -0.30
N HIS A 151 -12.08 -35.46 -0.73
CA HIS A 151 -13.23 -35.30 0.12
C HIS A 151 -13.39 -36.62 0.88
N LYS A 152 -13.02 -36.64 2.15
CA LYS A 152 -13.31 -37.75 3.04
C LYS A 152 -14.82 -37.92 2.97
N PRO A 153 -15.36 -39.04 2.45
CA PRO A 153 -16.79 -39.21 2.38
C PRO A 153 -17.31 -39.11 3.82
N ALA A 154 -18.15 -38.12 4.07
CA ALA A 154 -18.95 -38.07 5.27
C ALA A 154 -19.68 -39.42 5.35
N GLY A 155 -19.39 -40.14 6.43
CA GLY A 155 -19.79 -41.52 6.64
C GLY A 155 -21.27 -41.71 6.32
N THR A 156 -21.51 -42.68 5.45
CA THR A 156 -22.79 -43.32 5.21
C THR A 156 -23.39 -43.79 6.54
N ALA A 157 -24.65 -43.38 6.75
CA ALA A 157 -25.72 -44.07 7.46
C ALA A 157 -25.40 -44.86 8.74
N THR A 158 -26.10 -44.50 9.83
CA THR A 158 -26.67 -45.52 10.72
C THR A 158 -28.14 -45.17 10.96
N THR A 159 -28.97 -45.75 10.10
CA THR A 159 -30.34 -46.17 10.43
C THR A 159 -30.25 -47.44 11.26
N THR A 160 -30.66 -47.39 12.53
CA THR A 160 -31.04 -48.53 13.40
C THR A 160 -31.49 -47.92 14.72
N ALA A 161 -32.55 -48.30 15.43
CA ALA A 161 -33.76 -49.07 15.22
C ALA A 161 -34.70 -48.67 16.38
#